data_AF-A0A7H4MGL8-F1
#
_entry.id   AF-A0A7H4MGL8-F1
#
_cell.length_a   1.000
_cell.length_b   1.000
_cell.length_c   1.000
_cell.angle_alpha   90.00
_cell.angle_beta   90.00
_cell.angle_gamma   90.00
#
_symmetry.space_group_name_H-M   'P 1'
#
loop_
_entity.id
_entity.type
_entity.pdbx_description
1 polymer ?
#
loop_
_entity_poly.entity_id
_entity_poly.type
_entity_poly.pdbx_seq_one_letter_code
_entity_poly.pdbx_strand_id
1 'polypeptide(L)'
;MRRIHNGTVPHSPQIEITARQLDFLSRELVSHPQNLSDGQIREGLSAMVQLLEHYFAEQSSAQTRHRLMRRRSHDEQRSWRYLDIINRMIDKPGGRSHRVILLGLFSTLLQAKGTVRLDRDARPLLLIEDPETRLHPIMLSVAWHLLNLLPLQRVTTTNSGELLSLTPVEQVCRLVRESSRVSAWRLGPGGMNAEDSRRIAFHIRFNRASSLFARCWLLVEGETETWVINELARQCGHHFDAEGVKVIEFAQSGLNH
;
A
#
# COMPACT_ATOMS: atom_id res chain seq x y z
N MET A 1 17.62 -26.05 46.21
CA MET A 1 16.65 -26.32 45.12
C MET A 1 15.38 -25.49 45.37
N ARG A 2 15.24 -24.32 44.73
CA ARG A 2 14.07 -23.44 44.85
C ARG A 2 13.36 -23.39 43.50
N ARG A 3 12.08 -23.77 43.50
CA ARG A 3 11.16 -23.72 42.35
C ARG A 3 11.01 -22.28 41.85
N ILE A 4 11.18 -22.07 40.55
CA ILE A 4 10.94 -20.80 39.87
C ILE A 4 9.43 -20.64 39.72
N HIS A 5 8.91 -19.60 40.32
CA HIS A 5 7.51 -19.17 40.28
C HIS A 5 7.18 -18.66 38.87
N ASN A 6 5.99 -19.01 38.36
CA ASN A 6 5.44 -18.49 37.11
C ASN A 6 5.44 -16.95 37.14
N GLY A 7 6.31 -16.34 36.35
CA GLY A 7 6.29 -14.90 36.08
C GLY A 7 5.07 -14.57 35.24
N THR A 8 4.10 -13.94 35.89
CA THR A 8 3.02 -13.20 35.26
C THR A 8 3.60 -12.23 34.21
N VAL A 9 3.20 -12.41 32.96
CA VAL A 9 3.45 -11.45 31.88
C VAL A 9 2.82 -10.12 32.32
N PRO A 10 3.54 -8.98 32.32
CA PRO A 10 2.97 -7.72 32.76
C PRO A 10 1.77 -7.36 31.88
N HIS A 11 0.59 -7.25 32.51
CA HIS A 11 -0.66 -6.80 31.89
C HIS A 11 -0.53 -5.31 31.57
N SER A 12 -0.03 -4.98 30.37
CA SER A 12 0.08 -3.59 29.94
C SER A 12 -1.31 -3.04 29.59
N PRO A 13 -1.76 -1.91 30.17
CA PRO A 13 -3.08 -1.32 29.91
C PRO A 13 -3.32 -1.00 28.43
N GLN A 14 -2.26 -0.83 27.64
CA GLN A 14 -2.34 -0.58 26.21
C GLN A 14 -2.79 -1.82 25.41
N ILE A 15 -2.43 -3.03 25.85
CA ILE A 15 -2.88 -4.29 25.24
C ILE A 15 -4.39 -4.44 25.42
N GLU A 16 -4.91 -4.08 26.59
CA GLU A 16 -6.35 -4.06 26.84
C GLU A 16 -7.09 -3.02 25.98
N ILE A 17 -6.53 -1.84 25.76
CA ILE A 17 -7.15 -0.80 24.92
C ILE A 17 -7.22 -1.25 23.46
N THR A 18 -6.14 -1.82 22.92
CA THR A 18 -6.10 -2.38 21.56
C THR A 18 -7.13 -3.50 21.42
N ALA A 19 -7.19 -4.42 22.39
CA ALA A 19 -8.16 -5.50 22.39
C ALA A 19 -9.61 -4.98 22.43
N ARG A 20 -9.91 -3.97 23.25
CA ARG A 20 -11.24 -3.33 23.29
C ARG A 20 -11.61 -2.63 21.99
N GLN A 21 -10.66 -1.97 21.32
CA GLN A 21 -10.89 -1.32 20.02
C GLN A 21 -11.11 -2.35 18.91
N LEU A 22 -10.36 -3.46 18.91
CA LEU A 22 -10.57 -4.59 18.02
C LEU A 22 -11.93 -5.25 18.25
N ASP A 23 -12.32 -5.46 19.51
CA ASP A 23 -13.62 -6.02 19.86
C ASP A 23 -14.76 -5.08 19.46
N PHE A 24 -14.58 -3.76 19.61
CA PHE A 24 -15.54 -2.77 19.17
C PHE A 24 -15.69 -2.75 17.65
N LEU A 25 -14.58 -2.71 16.92
CA LEU A 25 -14.60 -2.79 15.45
C LEU A 25 -15.23 -4.11 14.97
N SER A 26 -14.90 -5.23 15.64
CA SER A 26 -15.50 -6.52 15.36
C SER A 26 -17.01 -6.48 15.54
N ARG A 27 -17.52 -5.92 16.64
CA ARG A 27 -18.97 -5.82 16.91
C ARG A 27 -19.69 -4.91 15.91
N GLU A 28 -19.08 -3.78 15.57
CA GLU A 28 -19.63 -2.87 14.55
C GLU A 28 -19.70 -3.54 13.18
N LEU A 29 -18.67 -4.29 12.78
CA LEU A 29 -18.66 -5.04 11.52
C LEU A 29 -19.67 -6.20 11.51
N VAL A 30 -19.89 -6.86 12.64
CA VAL A 30 -20.91 -7.93 12.80
C VAL A 30 -22.33 -7.36 12.65
N SER A 31 -22.57 -6.11 13.04
CA SER A 31 -23.90 -5.47 12.95
C SER A 31 -24.37 -5.21 11.51
N HIS A 32 -23.49 -5.34 10.51
CA HIS A 32 -23.82 -5.27 9.08
C HIS A 32 -23.42 -6.58 8.36
N PRO A 33 -24.03 -7.71 8.73
CA PRO A 33 -23.60 -9.01 8.28
C PRO A 33 -24.17 -9.22 6.89
N GLN A 34 -23.31 -9.31 5.89
CA GLN A 34 -23.72 -10.11 4.74
C GLN A 34 -22.79 -11.25 4.37
N ASN A 35 -21.57 -11.42 4.93
CA ASN A 35 -20.71 -12.53 4.46
C ASN A 35 -19.67 -13.12 5.43
N LEU A 36 -19.52 -12.66 6.68
CA LEU A 36 -18.47 -13.17 7.59
C LEU A 36 -19.02 -13.61 8.95
N SER A 37 -18.50 -14.73 9.46
CA SER A 37 -18.70 -15.15 10.85
C SER A 37 -17.76 -14.41 11.80
N ASP A 38 -18.10 -14.37 13.10
CA ASP A 38 -17.27 -13.75 14.14
C ASP A 38 -15.82 -14.26 14.14
N GLY A 39 -15.61 -15.57 13.88
CA GLY A 39 -14.28 -16.16 13.77
C GLY A 39 -13.48 -15.60 12.58
N GLN A 40 -14.14 -15.43 11.43
CA GLN A 40 -13.51 -14.88 10.23
C GLN A 40 -13.17 -13.39 10.38
N ILE A 41 -14.03 -12.63 11.08
CA ILE A 41 -13.75 -11.22 11.41
C ILE A 41 -12.51 -11.14 12.30
N ARG A 42 -12.43 -11.96 13.36
CA ARG A 42 -11.26 -11.99 14.24
C ARG A 42 -9.97 -12.38 13.49
N GLU A 43 -10.03 -13.33 12.56
CA GLU A 43 -8.88 -13.69 11.73
C GLU A 43 -8.43 -12.54 10.83
N GLY A 44 -9.35 -11.86 10.14
CA GLY A 44 -9.01 -10.69 9.32
C GLY A 44 -8.47 -9.52 10.14
N LEU A 45 -8.99 -9.29 11.34
CA LEU A 45 -8.46 -8.28 12.27
C LEU A 45 -7.10 -8.64 12.83
N SER A 46 -6.84 -9.91 13.11
CA SER A 46 -5.50 -10.39 13.47
C SER A 46 -4.50 -10.12 12.34
N ALA A 47 -4.88 -10.38 11.08
CA ALA A 47 -4.05 -10.06 9.91
C ALA A 47 -3.76 -8.56 9.81
N MET A 48 -4.75 -7.71 10.08
CA MET A 48 -4.60 -6.26 10.11
C MET A 48 -3.56 -5.83 11.16
N VAL A 49 -3.67 -6.33 12.39
CA VAL A 49 -2.71 -6.01 13.46
C VAL A 49 -1.32 -6.48 13.08
N GLN A 50 -1.17 -7.70 12.55
CA GLN A 50 0.13 -8.23 12.13
C GLN A 50 0.77 -7.36 11.04
N LEU A 51 -0.02 -6.89 10.08
CA LEU A 51 0.44 -5.99 9.02
C LEU A 51 0.92 -4.67 9.61
N LEU A 52 0.12 -4.05 10.48
CA LEU A 52 0.49 -2.80 11.12
C LEU A 52 1.73 -3.00 12.00
N GLU A 53 1.83 -4.08 12.77
CA GLU A 53 3.04 -4.39 13.54
C GLU A 53 4.25 -4.60 12.64
N HIS A 54 4.13 -5.30 11.52
CA HIS A 54 5.24 -5.57 10.63
C HIS A 54 5.84 -4.30 10.01
N TYR A 55 5.00 -3.32 9.65
CA TYR A 55 5.43 -2.08 9.02
C TYR A 55 5.72 -0.93 10.00
N PHE A 56 5.12 -0.95 11.19
CA PHE A 56 5.24 0.17 12.16
C PHE A 56 6.04 -0.17 13.43
N ALA A 57 6.52 -1.40 13.60
CA ALA A 57 7.38 -1.76 14.74
C ALA A 57 8.85 -1.33 14.61
N GLU A 58 9.26 -0.72 13.48
CA GLU A 58 10.65 -0.30 13.26
C GLU A 58 11.03 1.03 13.93
N GLN A 59 10.87 1.09 15.25
CA GLN A 59 11.79 1.87 16.10
C GLN A 59 12.66 0.98 17.00
N SER A 60 12.56 -0.36 16.93
CA SER A 60 13.35 -1.24 17.80
C SER A 60 13.86 -2.52 17.12
N SER A 61 15.16 -2.49 16.78
CA SER A 61 16.13 -3.60 16.64
C SER A 61 15.81 -4.80 15.73
N ALA A 62 16.78 -5.10 14.86
CA ALA A 62 16.78 -6.17 13.86
C ALA A 62 16.57 -7.62 14.37
N GLN A 63 16.56 -7.87 15.68
CA GLN A 63 16.55 -9.23 16.25
C GLN A 63 15.15 -9.87 16.37
N THR A 64 14.07 -9.09 16.35
CA THR A 64 12.68 -9.61 16.42
C THR A 64 12.16 -10.12 15.06
N ARG A 65 12.86 -9.76 13.97
CA ARG A 65 12.43 -9.97 12.57
C ARG A 65 12.25 -11.44 12.15
N HIS A 66 12.96 -12.38 12.80
CA HIS A 66 12.94 -13.79 12.37
C HIS A 66 11.92 -14.71 13.07
N ARG A 67 11.27 -14.28 14.16
CA ARG A 67 10.45 -15.20 14.98
C ARG A 67 8.98 -15.32 14.57
N LEU A 68 8.45 -14.39 13.77
CA LEU A 68 7.04 -14.43 13.33
C LEU A 68 6.82 -15.24 12.05
N MET A 69 7.82 -15.38 11.18
CA MET A 69 7.64 -15.99 9.85
C MET A 69 7.65 -17.53 9.78
N ARG A 70 7.73 -18.26 10.91
CA ARG A 70 7.92 -19.73 10.88
C ARG A 70 6.69 -20.58 11.22
N ARG A 71 5.49 -20.01 11.33
CA ARG A 71 4.27 -20.80 11.52
C ARG A 71 3.10 -20.22 10.75
N ARG A 72 2.64 -20.98 9.73
CA ARG A 72 1.29 -20.97 9.11
C ARG A 72 1.16 -20.36 7.69
N SER A 73 1.84 -20.94 6.71
CA SER A 73 1.67 -20.57 5.29
C SER A 73 0.25 -20.76 4.73
N HIS A 74 -0.58 -21.64 5.32
CA HIS A 74 -1.94 -21.92 4.82
C HIS A 74 -3.04 -21.04 5.45
N ASP A 75 -2.85 -20.57 6.70
CA ASP A 75 -3.78 -19.63 7.35
C ASP A 75 -3.59 -18.20 6.83
N GLU A 76 -2.37 -17.84 6.44
CA GLU A 76 -2.06 -16.48 5.99
C GLU A 76 -2.94 -16.07 4.81
N GLN A 77 -2.99 -16.88 3.73
CA GLN A 77 -3.82 -16.55 2.56
C GLN A 77 -5.32 -16.37 2.90
N ARG A 78 -5.86 -17.14 3.85
CA ARG A 78 -7.25 -16.98 4.32
C ARG A 78 -7.41 -15.70 5.12
N SER A 79 -6.47 -15.41 6.01
CA SER A 79 -6.44 -14.20 6.83
C SER A 79 -6.39 -12.94 5.97
N TRP A 80 -5.59 -12.93 4.90
CA TRP A 80 -5.54 -11.83 3.91
C TRP A 80 -6.84 -11.66 3.13
N ARG A 81 -7.54 -12.75 2.78
CA ARG A 81 -8.87 -12.67 2.15
C ARG A 81 -9.91 -12.05 3.09
N TYR A 82 -9.90 -12.44 4.37
CA TYR A 82 -10.80 -11.84 5.36
C TYR A 82 -10.50 -10.37 5.58
N LEU A 83 -9.21 -9.99 5.61
CA LEU A 83 -8.79 -8.59 5.66
C LEU A 83 -9.30 -7.79 4.45
N ASP A 84 -9.20 -8.34 3.23
CA ASP A 84 -9.74 -7.68 2.03
C ASP A 84 -11.26 -7.46 2.12
N ILE A 85 -12.01 -8.46 2.57
CA ILE A 85 -13.45 -8.32 2.80
C ILE A 85 -13.74 -7.23 3.85
N ILE A 86 -12.98 -7.19 4.94
CA ILE A 86 -13.08 -6.14 5.96
C ILE A 86 -12.80 -4.76 5.36
N ASN A 87 -11.74 -4.60 4.58
CA ASN A 87 -11.42 -3.32 3.95
C ASN A 87 -12.57 -2.84 3.06
N ARG A 88 -13.16 -3.74 2.26
CA ARG A 88 -14.34 -3.41 1.42
C ARG A 88 -15.57 -3.05 2.24
N MET A 89 -15.76 -3.63 3.43
CA MET A 89 -16.85 -3.23 4.32
C MET A 89 -16.64 -1.83 4.88
N ILE A 90 -15.40 -1.49 5.27
CA ILE A 90 -15.03 -0.17 5.80
C ILE A 90 -15.13 0.92 4.71
N ASP A 91 -14.88 0.57 3.45
CA ASP A 91 -14.89 1.52 2.35
C ASP A 91 -16.29 1.96 1.88
N LYS A 92 -17.35 1.23 2.29
CA LYS A 92 -18.73 1.54 1.88
C LYS A 92 -19.22 2.91 2.37
N PRO A 93 -20.18 3.55 1.67
CA PRO A 93 -20.84 4.76 2.15
C PRO A 93 -21.43 4.55 3.55
N GLY A 94 -21.05 5.39 4.52
CA GLY A 94 -21.38 5.21 5.94
C GLY A 94 -20.22 4.66 6.80
N GLY A 95 -19.10 4.24 6.18
CA GLY A 95 -17.92 3.71 6.87
C GLY A 95 -17.08 4.72 7.67
N ARG A 96 -17.54 5.96 7.88
CA ARG A 96 -16.78 6.98 8.63
C ARG A 96 -16.48 6.52 10.06
N SER A 97 -17.44 5.92 10.74
CA SER A 97 -17.24 5.34 12.09
C SER A 97 -16.12 4.30 12.08
N HIS A 98 -16.16 3.36 11.14
CA HIS A 98 -15.16 2.32 10.97
C HIS A 98 -13.75 2.87 10.72
N ARG A 99 -13.60 3.90 9.88
CA ARG A 99 -12.29 4.55 9.63
C ARG A 99 -11.75 5.26 10.87
N VAL A 100 -12.61 5.87 11.68
CA VAL A 100 -12.22 6.48 12.97
C VAL A 100 -11.79 5.41 13.97
N ILE A 101 -12.51 4.29 14.04
CA ILE A 101 -12.12 3.17 14.91
C ILE A 101 -10.77 2.57 14.46
N LEU A 102 -10.59 2.40 13.15
CA LEU A 102 -9.33 1.94 12.56
C LEU A 102 -8.17 2.89 12.90
N LEU A 103 -8.40 4.20 12.84
CA LEU A 103 -7.43 5.21 13.28
C LEU A 103 -7.14 5.09 14.79
N GLY A 104 -8.16 4.85 15.60
CA GLY A 104 -8.03 4.62 17.04
C GLY A 104 -7.16 3.39 17.33
N LEU A 105 -7.40 2.29 16.62
CA LEU A 105 -6.59 1.06 16.69
C LEU A 105 -5.13 1.35 16.34
N PHE A 106 -4.91 2.05 15.22
CA PHE A 106 -3.58 2.44 14.77
C PHE A 106 -2.85 3.30 15.81
N SER A 107 -3.54 4.30 16.37
CA SER A 107 -3.00 5.17 17.43
C SER A 107 -2.61 4.37 18.67
N THR A 108 -3.43 3.41 19.10
CA THR A 108 -3.11 2.58 20.27
C THR A 108 -1.92 1.66 20.01
N LEU A 109 -1.82 1.07 18.81
CA LEU A 109 -0.66 0.28 18.43
C LEU A 109 0.63 1.11 18.43
N LEU A 110 0.57 2.34 17.90
CA LEU A 110 1.70 3.27 17.95
C LEU A 110 2.08 3.64 19.39
N GLN A 111 1.11 3.97 20.25
CA GLN A 111 1.38 4.30 21.65
C GLN A 111 1.89 3.10 22.46
N ALA A 112 1.48 1.88 22.11
CA ALA A 112 1.93 0.66 22.77
C ALA A 112 3.40 0.32 22.47
N LYS A 113 3.90 0.74 21.31
CA LYS A 113 5.27 0.43 20.84
C LYS A 113 6.21 1.62 20.97
N GLY A 114 5.68 2.85 20.93
CA GLY A 114 6.45 4.08 21.06
C GLY A 114 6.72 4.45 22.51
N THR A 115 7.93 4.95 22.80
CA THR A 115 8.25 5.62 24.06
C THR A 115 7.72 7.06 24.13
N VAL A 116 7.21 7.57 23.01
CA VAL A 116 6.77 8.95 22.83
C VAL A 116 5.26 9.04 23.02
N ARG A 117 4.82 9.83 23.99
CA ARG A 117 3.42 10.25 24.10
C ARG A 117 3.14 11.27 23.01
N LEU A 118 2.23 10.92 22.09
CA LEU A 118 1.73 11.87 21.09
C LEU A 118 0.93 12.96 21.80
N ASP A 119 1.19 14.21 21.44
CA ASP A 119 0.35 15.34 21.85
C ASP A 119 -1.09 15.14 21.35
N ARG A 120 -2.07 15.68 22.06
CA ARG A 120 -3.49 15.56 21.69
C ARG A 120 -3.78 16.17 20.31
N ASP A 121 -3.05 17.21 19.92
CA ASP A 121 -3.19 17.90 18.63
C ASP A 121 -2.15 17.44 17.60
N ALA A 122 -1.35 16.42 17.92
CA ALA A 122 -0.40 15.84 16.98
C ALA A 122 -1.12 15.25 15.77
N ARG A 123 -0.66 15.63 14.57
CA ARG A 123 -1.10 15.05 13.30
C ARG A 123 -0.02 14.10 12.79
N PRO A 124 -0.16 12.78 12.99
CA PRO A 124 0.88 11.84 12.60
C PRO A 124 1.04 11.83 11.07
N LEU A 125 2.30 11.84 10.64
CA LEU A 125 2.69 11.63 9.25
C LEU A 125 3.09 10.16 9.08
N LEU A 126 2.52 9.52 8.08
CA LEU A 126 2.77 8.13 7.77
C LEU A 126 3.82 8.03 6.66
N LEU A 127 5.02 7.52 7.01
CA LEU A 127 6.10 7.27 6.06
C LEU A 127 6.17 5.76 5.77
N ILE A 128 6.17 5.39 4.48
CA ILE A 128 6.25 3.99 4.06
C ILE A 128 7.34 3.86 3.01
N GLU A 129 8.34 3.03 3.28
CA GLU A 129 9.47 2.80 2.39
C GLU A 129 9.37 1.43 1.71
N ASP A 130 9.28 1.48 0.38
CA ASP A 130 9.34 0.36 -0.57
C ASP A 130 8.56 -0.89 -0.09
N PRO A 131 7.24 -0.75 0.16
CA PRO A 131 6.42 -1.82 0.75
C PRO A 131 6.32 -3.08 -0.13
N GLU A 132 6.56 -2.96 -1.43
CA GLU A 132 6.59 -4.09 -2.36
C GLU A 132 7.74 -5.07 -2.10
N THR A 133 8.82 -4.64 -1.44
CA THR A 133 10.02 -5.48 -1.24
C THR A 133 9.79 -6.63 -0.28
N ARG A 134 8.72 -6.57 0.52
CA ARG A 134 8.43 -7.51 1.61
C ARG A 134 7.08 -8.21 1.47
N LEU A 135 6.30 -7.88 0.44
CA LEU A 135 4.96 -8.43 0.23
C LEU A 135 4.83 -9.06 -1.15
N HIS A 136 4.13 -10.18 -1.20
CA HIS A 136 3.60 -10.69 -2.46
C HIS A 136 2.61 -9.66 -3.06
N PRO A 137 2.54 -9.49 -4.39
CA PRO A 137 1.65 -8.53 -5.07
C PRO A 137 0.21 -8.46 -4.52
N ILE A 138 -0.44 -9.62 -4.40
CA ILE A 138 -1.80 -9.72 -3.82
C ILE A 138 -1.88 -9.12 -2.40
N MET A 139 -0.90 -9.42 -1.54
CA MET A 139 -0.87 -8.89 -0.17
C MET A 139 -0.58 -7.39 -0.16
N LEU A 140 0.29 -6.92 -1.06
CA LEU A 140 0.59 -5.50 -1.26
C LEU A 140 -0.68 -4.72 -1.63
N SER A 141 -1.47 -5.23 -2.57
CA SER A 141 -2.76 -4.64 -2.95
C SER A 141 -3.74 -4.54 -1.77
N VAL A 142 -3.88 -5.61 -0.96
CA VAL A 142 -4.75 -5.61 0.23
C VAL A 142 -4.23 -4.64 1.30
N ALA A 143 -2.91 -4.63 1.54
CA ALA A 143 -2.24 -3.71 2.45
C ALA A 143 -2.45 -2.25 2.04
N TRP A 144 -2.27 -1.96 0.75
CA TRP A 144 -2.42 -0.61 0.21
C TRP A 144 -3.85 -0.10 0.35
N HIS A 145 -4.85 -0.97 0.11
CA HIS A 145 -6.25 -0.64 0.33
C HIS A 145 -6.52 -0.28 1.80
N LEU A 146 -6.04 -1.10 2.75
CA LEU A 146 -6.14 -0.78 4.18
C LEU A 146 -5.53 0.60 4.52
N LEU A 147 -4.33 0.87 4.00
CA LEU A 147 -3.63 2.13 4.27
C LEU A 147 -4.36 3.34 3.66
N ASN A 148 -5.10 3.15 2.57
CA ASN A 148 -5.94 4.20 1.96
C ASN A 148 -7.19 4.52 2.80
N LEU A 149 -7.63 3.60 3.66
CA LEU A 149 -8.76 3.83 4.56
C LEU A 149 -8.39 4.70 5.77
N LEU A 150 -7.10 4.79 6.10
CA LEU A 150 -6.60 5.63 7.19
C LEU A 150 -6.64 7.11 6.78
N PRO A 151 -7.28 8.00 7.56
CA PRO A 151 -7.34 9.43 7.26
C PRO A 151 -6.04 10.15 7.69
N LEU A 152 -4.89 9.63 7.25
CA LEU A 152 -3.56 10.11 7.62
C LEU A 152 -2.86 10.72 6.41
N GLN A 153 -2.07 11.77 6.63
CA GLN A 153 -1.15 12.24 5.60
C GLN A 153 -0.04 11.19 5.42
N ARG A 154 0.15 10.75 4.17
CA ARG A 154 1.08 9.67 3.84
C ARG A 154 2.09 10.11 2.80
N VAL A 155 3.34 9.70 3.00
CA VAL A 155 4.41 9.75 2.00
C VAL A 155 4.94 8.34 1.82
N THR A 156 4.89 7.85 0.59
CA THR A 156 5.35 6.50 0.25
C THR A 156 6.40 6.57 -0.85
N THR A 157 7.52 5.89 -0.65
CA THR A 157 8.45 5.57 -1.74
C THR A 157 8.09 4.21 -2.30
N THR A 158 8.19 4.06 -3.62
CA THR A 158 7.94 2.78 -4.28
C THR A 158 8.64 2.73 -5.64
N ASN A 159 9.12 1.54 -5.97
CA ASN A 159 9.53 1.12 -7.30
C ASN A 159 8.53 0.11 -7.90
N SER A 160 7.34 -0.03 -7.30
CA SER A 160 6.29 -0.93 -7.77
C SER A 160 5.35 -0.27 -8.78
N GLY A 161 5.27 -0.84 -9.98
CA GLY A 161 4.23 -0.49 -10.95
C GLY A 161 2.83 -0.76 -10.41
N GLU A 162 2.65 -1.76 -9.56
CA GLU A 162 1.34 -2.08 -8.95
C GLU A 162 0.86 -0.95 -8.03
N LEU A 163 1.74 -0.35 -7.22
CA LEU A 163 1.34 0.79 -6.39
C LEU A 163 1.06 2.06 -7.20
N LEU A 164 1.80 2.27 -8.28
CA LEU A 164 1.55 3.38 -9.19
C LEU A 164 0.21 3.24 -9.94
N SER A 165 -0.20 2.01 -10.26
CA SER A 165 -1.52 1.77 -10.87
C SER A 165 -2.66 2.10 -9.91
N LEU A 166 -2.45 1.87 -8.60
CA LEU A 166 -3.42 2.17 -7.54
C LEU A 166 -3.42 3.64 -7.06
N THR A 167 -2.43 4.44 -7.46
CA THR A 167 -2.24 5.82 -6.95
C THR A 167 -2.56 6.87 -8.00
N PRO A 168 -3.51 7.79 -7.79
CA PRO A 168 -3.85 8.86 -8.74
C PRO A 168 -2.62 9.63 -9.21
N VAL A 169 -2.55 9.98 -10.50
CA VAL A 169 -1.34 10.58 -11.11
C VAL A 169 -0.99 11.93 -10.48
N GLU A 170 -2.00 12.64 -10.00
CA GLU A 170 -1.90 13.92 -9.30
C GLU A 170 -1.16 13.80 -7.96
N GLN A 171 -1.13 12.60 -7.38
CA GLN A 171 -0.44 12.29 -6.13
C GLN A 171 0.94 11.66 -6.36
N VAL A 172 1.34 11.43 -7.62
CA VAL A 172 2.64 10.84 -7.95
C VAL A 172 3.70 11.93 -8.06
N CYS A 173 4.81 11.73 -7.36
CA CYS A 173 6.01 12.54 -7.47
C CYS A 173 7.16 11.65 -7.94
N ARG A 174 7.76 12.00 -9.09
CA ARG A 174 8.92 11.30 -9.64
C ARG A 174 10.20 11.96 -9.16
N LEU A 175 11.06 11.19 -8.51
CA LEU A 175 12.40 11.62 -8.15
C LEU A 175 13.38 11.16 -9.23
N VAL A 176 14.17 12.10 -9.77
CA VAL A 176 15.18 11.82 -10.79
C VAL A 176 16.54 12.28 -10.28
N ARG A 177 17.49 11.35 -10.23
CA ARG A 177 18.88 11.67 -9.88
C ARG A 177 19.61 12.22 -11.10
N GLU A 178 20.01 13.48 -11.02
CA GLU A 178 20.93 14.14 -11.93
C GLU A 178 22.36 14.07 -11.36
N SER A 179 23.37 14.49 -12.14
CA SER A 179 24.78 14.37 -11.75
C SER A 179 25.13 15.05 -10.42
N SER A 180 24.43 16.13 -10.05
CA SER A 180 24.72 16.94 -8.86
C SER A 180 23.54 17.10 -7.90
N ARG A 181 22.34 16.62 -8.25
CA ARG A 181 21.11 16.85 -7.47
C ARG A 181 20.06 15.77 -7.72
N VAL A 182 19.05 15.74 -6.85
CA VAL A 182 17.81 14.99 -7.10
C VAL A 182 16.71 16.00 -7.38
N SER A 183 16.10 15.88 -8.55
CA SER A 183 14.98 16.71 -8.99
C SER A 183 13.67 16.00 -8.72
N ALA A 184 12.69 16.70 -8.15
CA ALA A 184 11.35 16.19 -7.90
C ALA A 184 10.37 16.74 -8.94
N TRP A 185 9.76 15.84 -9.71
CA TRP A 185 8.81 16.15 -10.76
C TRP A 185 7.41 15.73 -10.34
N ARG A 186 6.45 16.65 -10.44
CA ARG A 186 5.03 16.40 -10.17
C ARG A 186 4.17 17.19 -11.14
N LEU A 187 2.90 16.83 -11.25
CA LEU A 187 1.94 17.67 -11.97
C LEU A 187 1.86 19.06 -11.33
N GLY A 188 1.92 20.10 -12.16
CA GLY A 188 1.87 21.49 -11.72
C GLY A 188 0.51 21.88 -11.14
N PRO A 189 0.37 23.08 -10.57
CA PRO A 189 -0.88 23.55 -9.98
C PRO A 189 -2.04 23.67 -10.99
N GLY A 190 -1.74 23.84 -12.29
CA GLY A 190 -2.73 23.78 -13.37
C GLY A 190 -3.25 22.36 -13.66
N GLY A 191 -2.66 21.34 -13.03
CA GLY A 191 -3.04 19.95 -13.20
C GLY A 191 -2.92 19.49 -14.64
N MET A 192 -3.81 18.58 -15.01
CA MET A 192 -3.97 18.04 -16.34
C MET A 192 -5.44 18.22 -16.73
N ASN A 193 -5.74 18.44 -18.01
CA ASN A 193 -7.14 18.46 -18.43
C ASN A 193 -7.77 17.06 -18.21
N ALA A 194 -9.09 16.99 -18.14
CA ALA A 194 -9.79 15.74 -17.81
C ALA A 194 -9.56 14.64 -18.86
N GLU A 195 -9.36 15.01 -20.13
CA GLU A 195 -9.15 14.07 -21.24
C GLU A 195 -7.75 13.42 -21.16
N ASP A 196 -6.70 14.22 -20.97
CA ASP A 196 -5.33 13.78 -20.81
C ASP A 196 -5.15 12.98 -19.52
N SER A 197 -5.79 13.41 -18.42
CA SER A 197 -5.76 12.65 -17.16
C SER A 197 -6.41 11.29 -17.35
N ARG A 198 -7.54 11.22 -18.08
CA ARG A 198 -8.19 9.95 -18.43
C ARG A 198 -7.30 9.08 -19.33
N ARG A 199 -6.66 9.65 -20.34
CA ARG A 199 -5.74 8.93 -21.25
C ARG A 199 -4.55 8.36 -20.49
N ILE A 200 -3.90 9.15 -19.65
CA ILE A 200 -2.76 8.70 -18.84
C ILE A 200 -3.20 7.69 -17.78
N ALA A 201 -4.35 7.89 -17.13
CA ALA A 201 -4.89 6.91 -16.20
C ALA A 201 -5.10 5.55 -16.88
N PHE A 202 -5.76 5.53 -18.04
CA PHE A 202 -6.09 4.27 -18.72
C PHE A 202 -4.88 3.62 -19.41
N HIS A 203 -4.22 4.32 -20.34
CA HIS A 203 -3.19 3.72 -21.19
C HIS A 203 -1.87 3.51 -20.46
N ILE A 204 -1.54 4.38 -19.49
CA ILE A 204 -0.28 4.30 -18.76
C ILE A 204 -0.51 3.65 -17.40
N ARG A 205 -1.30 4.26 -16.51
CA ARG A 205 -1.38 3.78 -15.12
C ARG A 205 -2.03 2.42 -14.97
N PHE A 206 -3.14 2.14 -15.66
CA PHE A 206 -3.81 0.83 -15.53
C PHE A 206 -3.10 -0.26 -16.32
N ASN A 207 -2.74 0.00 -17.57
CA ASN A 207 -2.24 -1.06 -18.45
C ASN A 207 -0.72 -1.21 -18.44
N ARG A 208 0.04 -0.14 -18.15
CA ARG A 208 1.51 -0.09 -18.33
C ARG A 208 2.18 0.75 -17.24
N ALA A 209 1.81 0.55 -15.97
CA ALA A 209 2.24 1.41 -14.86
C ALA A 209 3.76 1.52 -14.74
N SER A 210 4.50 0.46 -15.09
CA SER A 210 5.96 0.43 -15.12
C SER A 210 6.57 1.45 -16.10
N SER A 211 5.81 1.90 -17.10
CA SER A 211 6.25 2.96 -18.01
C SER A 211 6.53 4.28 -17.29
N LEU A 212 5.91 4.54 -16.12
CA LEU A 212 6.20 5.75 -15.33
C LEU A 212 7.65 5.81 -14.82
N PHE A 213 8.35 4.68 -14.77
CA PHE A 213 9.78 4.63 -14.44
C PHE A 213 10.69 4.93 -15.64
N ALA A 214 10.16 4.85 -16.87
CA ALA A 214 10.94 5.07 -18.09
C ALA A 214 11.45 6.52 -18.17
N ARG A 215 12.66 6.70 -18.70
CA ARG A 215 13.24 8.00 -19.02
C ARG A 215 12.53 8.66 -20.20
N CYS A 216 12.08 7.85 -21.16
CA CYS A 216 11.42 8.32 -22.38
C CYS A 216 10.32 7.36 -22.81
N TRP A 217 9.25 7.90 -23.39
CA TRP A 217 8.20 7.13 -24.05
C TRP A 217 8.26 7.36 -25.56
N LEU A 218 8.20 6.29 -26.33
CA LEU A 218 7.98 6.33 -27.78
C LEU A 218 6.52 5.94 -28.02
N LEU A 219 5.70 6.90 -28.44
CA LEU A 219 4.29 6.66 -28.71
C LEU A 219 4.13 6.11 -30.13
N VAL A 220 3.37 5.02 -30.27
CA VAL A 220 3.12 4.32 -31.54
C VAL A 220 1.63 4.09 -31.75
N GLU A 221 1.22 3.88 -32.98
CA GLU A 221 -0.19 3.67 -33.32
C GLU A 221 -0.68 2.31 -32.81
N GLY A 222 0.07 1.24 -33.04
CA GLY A 222 -0.41 -0.13 -32.77
C GLY A 222 0.62 -1.09 -32.18
N GLU A 223 0.16 -2.30 -31.86
CA GLU A 223 1.02 -3.41 -31.45
C GLU A 223 2.10 -3.69 -32.50
N THR A 224 1.77 -3.71 -33.79
CA THR A 224 2.73 -3.99 -34.87
C THR A 224 3.93 -3.04 -34.84
N GLU A 225 3.71 -1.74 -34.66
CA GLU A 225 4.78 -0.76 -34.54
C GLU A 225 5.59 -0.96 -33.25
N THR A 226 4.92 -1.34 -32.16
CA THR A 226 5.60 -1.69 -30.91
C THR A 226 6.61 -2.81 -31.15
N TRP A 227 6.24 -3.86 -31.87
CA TRP A 227 7.14 -4.97 -32.22
C TRP A 227 8.26 -4.52 -33.16
N VAL A 228 7.92 -3.84 -34.26
CA VAL A 228 8.89 -3.42 -35.28
C VAL A 228 9.94 -2.48 -34.69
N ILE A 229 9.53 -1.47 -33.93
CA ILE A 229 10.45 -0.48 -33.34
C ILE A 229 11.40 -1.14 -32.33
N ASN A 230 10.91 -2.05 -31.47
CA ASN A 230 11.76 -2.76 -30.54
C ASN A 230 12.77 -3.67 -31.27
N GLU A 231 12.34 -4.34 -32.32
CA GLU A 231 13.23 -5.21 -33.10
C GLU A 231 14.27 -4.41 -33.90
N LEU A 232 13.88 -3.29 -34.52
CA LEU A 232 14.81 -2.39 -35.20
C LEU A 232 15.86 -1.83 -34.24
N ALA A 233 15.45 -1.40 -33.04
CA ALA A 233 16.37 -0.95 -32.01
C ALA A 233 17.40 -2.03 -31.66
N ARG A 234 16.93 -3.27 -31.48
CA ARG A 234 17.79 -4.43 -31.18
C ARG A 234 18.78 -4.71 -32.31
N GLN A 235 18.35 -4.64 -33.57
CA GLN A 235 19.21 -4.81 -34.75
C GLN A 235 20.26 -3.70 -34.86
N CYS A 236 19.92 -2.48 -34.44
CA CYS A 236 20.85 -1.35 -34.34
C CYS A 236 21.76 -1.41 -33.09
N GLY A 237 21.65 -2.44 -32.25
CA GLY A 237 22.47 -2.60 -31.03
C GLY A 237 21.97 -1.83 -29.81
N HIS A 238 20.76 -1.28 -29.85
CA HIS A 238 20.11 -0.59 -28.73
C HIS A 238 19.22 -1.53 -27.93
N HIS A 239 19.29 -1.43 -26.60
CA HIS A 239 18.42 -2.19 -25.69
C HIS A 239 17.58 -1.24 -24.86
N PHE A 240 16.40 -0.91 -25.38
CA PHE A 240 15.49 0.08 -24.80
C PHE A 240 15.18 -0.13 -23.31
N ASP A 241 15.01 -1.37 -22.86
CA ASP A 241 14.76 -1.66 -21.44
C ASP A 241 15.91 -1.21 -20.53
N ALA A 242 17.17 -1.41 -20.94
CA ALA A 242 18.33 -0.95 -20.18
C ALA A 242 18.54 0.56 -20.30
N GLU A 243 18.17 1.15 -21.44
CA GLU A 243 18.24 2.60 -21.66
C GLU A 243 17.10 3.36 -20.96
N GLY A 244 16.09 2.64 -20.46
CA GLY A 244 14.90 3.21 -19.84
C GLY A 244 13.95 3.84 -20.87
N VAL A 245 13.90 3.31 -22.09
CA VAL A 245 12.97 3.72 -23.14
C VAL A 245 11.81 2.72 -23.19
N LYS A 246 10.56 3.22 -23.22
CA LYS A 246 9.38 2.37 -23.35
C LYS A 246 8.58 2.74 -24.59
N VAL A 247 8.28 1.75 -25.42
CA VAL A 247 7.39 1.91 -26.59
C VAL A 247 5.95 1.68 -26.12
N ILE A 248 5.08 2.66 -26.35
CA ILE A 248 3.72 2.69 -25.82
C ILE A 248 2.73 2.90 -26.96
N GLU A 249 1.82 1.94 -27.10
CA GLU A 249 0.73 2.03 -28.05
C GLU A 249 -0.31 3.06 -27.58
N PHE A 250 -0.69 3.96 -28.47
CA PHE A 250 -1.53 5.12 -28.15
C PHE A 250 -2.79 5.21 -29.03
N ALA A 251 -2.92 4.50 -30.16
CA ALA A 251 -4.08 4.73 -31.05
C ALA A 251 -5.45 4.28 -30.50
N GLN A 252 -5.49 3.48 -29.43
CA GLN A 252 -6.76 3.18 -28.75
C GLN A 252 -7.30 4.35 -27.90
N SER A 253 -6.66 5.53 -27.90
CA SER A 253 -7.08 6.73 -27.16
C SER A 253 -8.19 7.56 -27.81
N GLY A 254 -8.83 7.05 -28.88
CA GLY A 254 -9.99 7.69 -29.51
C GLY A 254 -9.66 9.05 -30.14
N LEU A 255 -8.72 9.08 -31.08
CA LEU A 255 -8.55 10.21 -31.98
C LEU A 255 -9.71 10.18 -32.99
N ASN A 256 -10.75 10.98 -32.75
CA ASN A 256 -11.57 11.46 -33.85
C ASN A 256 -10.67 12.41 -34.66
N HIS A 257 -10.40 12.05 -35.91
CA HIS A 257 -9.88 12.95 -36.93
C HIS A 257 -10.79 14.17 -37.13
#